data_AF-A0ABD3EUW9-F1
#
_entry.id   AF-A0ABD3EUW9-F1
#
_cell.length_a   1.000
_cell.length_b   1.000
_cell.length_c   1.000
_cell.angle_alpha   90.00
_cell.angle_beta   90.00
_cell.angle_gamma   90.00
#
_symmetry.space_group_name_H-M   'P 1'
#
loop_
_entity.id
_entity.type
_entity.pdbx_description
1 polymer ?
#
loop_
_entity_poly.entity_id
_entity_poly.type
_entity_poly.pdbx_seq_one_letter_code
_entity_poly.pdbx_strand_id
1 'polypeptide(L)'
;MTVKTPPTQHRSSVTRLAGKDIAGVTRVVAKSDLEQIKQRSVILTDAAARQLKLQHEAQQAATRHESQERKRRMMEKEIEVRARREQSAMELELEADRKALLTGNEMVNNQHLESLRKINSLAIAATGYQLCDTLKEHQRERQVIESRYNNIHDSIMERERRRVIQKRKDVEVEAHAKRMEARQVLEEQIAERHKKAIREEEAKDIEAQKILKTYKQYELEEQRKVERQREKQKETIRQVAQTNDRIKLMKEAMIIRDKKEDMAAAAYLRKKALEEEAKLQEEARIRKSKELRTAKLRAQQEKAQDKQAIQDEFRAKKAYEEMEKNTRLKEKRDKERKIALMQSIMHDREKQEAFHAEQAQRMRDLDANMDRIGEQQVEREYQRLKAAEAAAKERELKHGDVLLQQIESNEQRRMKAKMFEQNDAKFLKKKALKESILAEKVRVDTLQRLEKRGVPEEYLRDLRRMNINETNV
;
A
#
# COMPACT_ATOMS: atom_id res chain seq x y z
N MET A 1 33.67 -14.24 58.61
CA MET A 1 35.07 -13.78 58.79
C MET A 1 35.15 -12.83 59.96
N THR A 2 36.32 -12.73 60.60
CA THR A 2 36.54 -12.09 61.91
C THR A 2 36.23 -10.59 61.93
N VAL A 3 35.31 -10.17 62.78
CA VAL A 3 35.06 -8.76 63.10
C VAL A 3 36.21 -8.25 63.95
N LYS A 4 37.08 -7.40 63.38
CA LYS A 4 38.12 -6.70 64.16
C LYS A 4 37.50 -5.47 64.84
N THR A 5 37.24 -5.60 66.13
CA THR A 5 36.94 -4.46 67.01
C THR A 5 38.14 -3.50 67.07
N PRO A 6 37.92 -2.18 67.15
CA PRO A 6 39.00 -1.23 67.40
C PRO A 6 39.49 -1.37 68.86
N PRO A 7 40.77 -1.05 69.15
CA PRO A 7 41.31 -1.17 70.50
C PRO A 7 40.64 -0.15 71.44
N THR A 8 40.13 -0.63 72.56
CA THR A 8 39.64 0.18 73.67
C THR A 8 40.75 1.08 74.19
N GLN A 9 40.57 2.39 74.12
CA GLN A 9 41.47 3.33 74.77
C GLN A 9 41.40 3.11 76.29
N HIS A 10 42.50 2.64 76.89
CA HIS A 10 42.63 2.60 78.33
C HIS A 10 42.51 4.02 78.89
N ARG A 11 41.37 4.32 79.53
CA ARG A 11 41.25 5.52 80.37
C ARG A 11 42.20 5.35 81.54
N SER A 12 43.34 6.03 81.49
CA SER A 12 44.23 6.18 82.64
C SER A 12 43.49 6.94 83.74
N SER A 13 42.95 6.20 84.71
CA SER A 13 42.37 6.75 85.93
C SER A 13 43.49 7.31 86.82
N VAL A 14 43.95 8.51 86.50
CA VAL A 14 44.86 9.27 87.37
C VAL A 14 44.02 9.82 88.52
N THR A 15 43.81 9.00 89.54
CA THR A 15 43.37 9.41 90.86
C THR A 15 44.32 10.48 91.38
N ARG A 16 43.79 11.68 91.64
CA ARG A 16 44.56 12.75 92.30
C ARG A 16 44.77 12.36 93.77
N LEU A 17 45.84 11.62 94.05
CA LEU A 17 46.39 11.56 95.41
C LEU A 17 47.10 12.88 95.68
N ALA A 18 46.42 13.76 96.41
CA ALA A 18 47.03 14.96 96.96
C ALA A 18 47.99 14.57 98.10
N GLY A 19 49.21 15.10 98.08
CA GLY A 19 50.08 15.18 99.25
C GLY A 19 50.71 13.88 99.74
N LYS A 20 51.72 13.37 99.01
CA LYS A 20 52.86 12.69 99.63
C LYS A 20 54.14 12.89 98.80
N ASP A 21 55.24 13.13 99.50
CA ASP A 21 56.63 12.96 99.08
C ASP A 21 57.15 13.78 97.87
N ILE A 22 57.39 15.07 98.10
CA ILE A 22 58.41 15.83 97.35
C ILE A 22 59.70 15.86 98.19
N ALA A 23 60.48 14.79 98.12
CA ALA A 23 61.85 14.75 98.64
C ALA A 23 62.72 13.79 97.81
N GLY A 24 63.71 14.32 97.09
CA GLY A 24 64.92 13.57 96.76
C GLY A 24 64.97 12.68 95.51
N VAL A 25 64.05 12.77 94.54
CA VAL A 25 64.19 12.02 93.26
C VAL A 25 64.66 12.93 92.13
N THR A 26 65.94 12.83 91.76
CA THR A 26 66.54 13.41 90.54
C THR A 26 65.99 12.70 89.30
N ARG A 27 64.80 13.12 88.87
CA ARG A 27 64.15 12.59 87.68
C ARG A 27 64.86 13.12 86.42
N VAL A 28 65.78 12.32 85.87
CA VAL A 28 66.50 12.62 84.62
C VAL A 28 65.49 12.74 83.48
N VAL A 29 65.21 13.98 83.06
CA VAL A 29 64.34 14.26 81.92
C VAL A 29 65.09 13.89 80.65
N ALA A 30 64.56 12.95 79.87
CA ALA A 30 65.15 12.57 78.59
C ALA A 30 65.20 13.77 77.63
N LYS A 31 66.17 13.84 76.72
CA LYS A 31 66.30 14.95 75.76
C LYS A 31 65.01 15.13 74.93
N SER A 32 64.37 14.03 74.55
CA SER A 32 63.04 13.99 73.90
C SER A 32 61.97 14.73 74.71
N ASP A 33 61.94 14.53 76.02
CA ASP A 33 60.91 15.06 76.91
C ASP A 33 61.21 16.54 77.17
N LEU A 34 62.49 16.91 77.27
CA LEU A 34 62.95 18.29 77.35
C LEU A 34 62.61 19.08 76.06
N GLU A 35 62.75 18.45 74.89
CA GLU A 35 62.35 19.02 73.60
C GLU A 35 60.83 19.11 73.45
N GLN A 36 60.06 18.10 73.88
CA GLN A 36 58.60 18.19 73.94
C GLN A 36 58.11 19.27 74.90
N ILE A 37 58.72 19.41 76.08
CA ILE A 37 58.42 20.49 77.03
C ILE A 37 58.74 21.84 76.38
N LYS A 38 59.91 22.00 75.76
CA LYS A 38 60.28 23.23 75.02
C LYS A 38 59.26 23.58 73.94
N GLN A 39 58.89 22.62 73.09
CA GLN A 39 57.89 22.80 72.02
C GLN A 39 56.50 23.15 72.57
N ARG A 40 56.07 22.54 73.69
CA ARG A 40 54.78 22.85 74.35
C ARG A 40 54.79 24.16 75.13
N SER A 41 55.96 24.63 75.57
CA SER A 41 56.13 25.88 76.32
C SER A 41 56.29 27.12 75.44
N VAL A 42 56.32 26.98 74.11
CA VAL A 42 56.31 28.12 73.20
C VAL A 42 54.96 28.84 73.29
N ILE A 43 54.97 30.08 73.77
CA ILE A 43 53.81 30.96 73.74
C ILE A 43 53.57 31.36 72.28
N LEU A 44 52.74 30.60 71.59
CA LEU A 44 52.30 30.89 70.23
C LEU A 44 51.48 32.19 70.23
N THR A 45 51.86 33.15 69.40
CA THR A 45 51.01 34.30 69.09
C THR A 45 49.76 33.82 68.33
N ASP A 46 48.63 34.50 68.48
CA ASP A 46 47.37 34.13 67.82
C ASP A 46 47.51 33.99 66.29
N ALA A 47 48.39 34.77 65.67
CA ALA A 47 48.73 34.66 64.25
C ALA A 47 49.42 33.32 63.92
N ALA A 48 50.43 32.92 64.70
CA ALA A 48 51.13 31.65 64.52
C ALA A 48 50.21 30.43 64.81
N ALA A 49 49.35 30.54 65.83
CA ALA A 49 48.35 29.52 66.14
C ALA A 49 47.33 29.33 65.00
N ARG A 50 46.91 30.41 64.32
CA ARG A 50 46.05 30.33 63.13
C ARG A 50 46.78 29.72 61.93
N GLN A 51 48.04 30.09 61.68
CA GLN A 51 48.83 29.51 60.59
C GLN A 51 49.06 28.00 60.77
N LEU A 52 49.38 27.53 61.99
CA LEU A 52 49.52 26.11 62.27
C LEU A 52 48.20 25.34 62.09
N LYS A 53 47.05 25.92 62.48
CA LYS A 53 45.73 25.33 62.21
C LYS A 53 45.48 25.20 60.71
N LEU A 54 45.72 26.25 59.91
CA LEU A 54 45.56 26.22 58.46
C LEU A 54 46.48 25.21 57.78
N GLN A 55 47.74 25.09 58.21
CA GLN A 55 48.67 24.09 57.69
C GLN A 55 48.23 22.65 58.03
N HIS A 56 47.78 22.42 59.26
CA HIS A 56 47.27 21.13 59.70
C HIS A 56 45.94 20.76 58.99
N GLU A 57 45.05 21.72 58.78
CA GLU A 57 43.83 21.56 57.98
C GLU A 57 44.14 21.26 56.51
N ALA A 58 45.15 21.93 55.91
CA ALA A 58 45.61 21.65 54.55
C ALA A 58 46.22 20.24 54.41
N GLN A 59 47.04 19.79 55.37
CA GLN A 59 47.58 18.43 55.40
C GLN A 59 46.47 17.37 55.59
N GLN A 60 45.48 17.66 56.44
CA GLN A 60 44.30 16.80 56.58
C GLN A 60 43.41 16.82 55.33
N ALA A 61 43.33 17.93 54.60
CA ALA A 61 42.59 18.02 53.35
C ALA A 61 43.28 17.20 52.25
N ALA A 62 44.61 17.29 52.12
CA ALA A 62 45.38 16.49 51.16
C ALA A 62 45.25 14.97 51.42
N THR A 63 45.42 14.53 52.66
CA THR A 63 45.25 13.11 53.03
C THR A 63 43.81 12.62 52.88
N ARG A 64 42.80 13.47 53.15
CA ARG A 64 41.40 13.19 52.83
C ARG A 64 41.15 13.11 51.32
N HIS A 65 41.77 13.97 50.52
CA HIS A 65 41.65 13.97 49.06
C HIS A 65 42.16 12.66 48.45
N GLU A 66 43.36 12.20 48.83
CA GLU A 66 43.88 10.90 48.40
C GLU A 66 42.95 9.74 48.78
N SER A 67 42.38 9.77 49.99
CA SER A 67 41.42 8.75 50.43
C SER A 67 40.14 8.77 49.60
N GLN A 68 39.63 9.96 49.27
CA GLN A 68 38.46 10.14 48.40
C GLN A 68 38.75 9.70 46.96
N GLU A 69 39.92 9.98 46.39
CA GLU A 69 40.29 9.47 45.07
C GLU A 69 40.37 7.94 45.04
N ARG A 70 41.01 7.32 46.04
CA ARG A 70 41.07 5.85 46.14
C ARG A 70 39.67 5.24 46.22
N LYS A 71 38.73 5.90 46.94
CA LYS A 71 37.31 5.50 46.97
C LYS A 71 36.62 5.69 45.61
N ARG A 72 36.82 6.82 44.92
CA ARG A 72 36.28 7.05 43.57
C ARG A 72 36.74 5.97 42.58
N ARG A 73 38.04 5.68 42.52
CA ARG A 73 38.61 4.61 41.66
C ARG A 73 38.11 3.21 42.03
N MET A 74 37.76 2.97 43.29
CA MET A 74 37.12 1.72 43.72
C MET A 74 35.68 1.63 43.23
N MET A 75 34.89 2.70 43.41
CA MET A 75 33.50 2.79 42.94
C MET A 75 33.39 2.67 41.42
N GLU A 76 34.28 3.32 40.67
CA GLU A 76 34.37 3.21 39.20
C GLU A 76 34.59 1.75 38.76
N LYS A 77 35.56 1.07 39.37
CA LYS A 77 35.81 -0.36 39.11
C LYS A 77 34.63 -1.26 39.52
N GLU A 78 33.92 -0.94 40.59
CA GLU A 78 32.72 -1.68 41.00
C GLU A 78 31.58 -1.50 39.98
N ILE A 79 31.38 -0.28 39.46
CA ILE A 79 30.42 0.02 38.40
C ILE A 79 30.79 -0.73 37.11
N GLU A 80 32.07 -0.76 36.71
CA GLU A 80 32.53 -1.55 35.56
C GLU A 80 32.29 -3.05 35.74
N VAL A 81 32.63 -3.62 36.90
CA VAL A 81 32.40 -5.04 37.20
C VAL A 81 30.90 -5.36 37.20
N ARG A 82 30.06 -4.46 37.72
CA ARG A 82 28.60 -4.60 37.67
C ARG A 82 28.07 -4.55 36.24
N ALA A 83 28.52 -3.61 35.42
CA ALA A 83 28.15 -3.51 34.02
C ALA A 83 28.55 -4.76 33.22
N ARG A 84 29.75 -5.31 33.42
CA ARG A 84 30.19 -6.58 32.81
C ARG A 84 29.35 -7.78 33.26
N ARG A 85 28.93 -7.83 34.53
CA ARG A 85 28.00 -8.86 35.03
C ARG A 85 26.61 -8.74 34.42
N GLU A 86 26.09 -7.52 34.28
CA GLU A 86 24.80 -7.27 33.60
C GLU A 86 24.86 -7.66 32.11
N GLN A 87 25.95 -7.33 31.42
CA GLN A 87 26.19 -7.74 30.03
C GLN A 87 26.25 -9.27 29.91
N SER A 88 27.07 -9.93 30.72
CA SER A 88 27.20 -11.40 30.71
C SER A 88 25.88 -12.12 31.05
N ALA A 89 25.07 -11.57 31.97
CA ALA A 89 23.74 -12.11 32.25
C ALA A 89 22.77 -11.93 31.07
N MET A 90 22.80 -10.76 30.40
CA MET A 90 22.00 -10.51 29.21
C MET A 90 22.42 -11.40 28.03
N GLU A 91 23.71 -11.64 27.84
CA GLU A 91 24.23 -12.56 26.82
C GLU A 91 23.82 -14.00 27.10
N LEU A 92 23.90 -14.46 28.37
CA LEU A 92 23.47 -15.80 28.77
C LEU A 92 21.97 -16.02 28.52
N GLU A 93 21.12 -15.02 28.81
CA GLU A 93 19.70 -15.07 28.47
C GLU A 93 19.47 -15.14 26.96
N LEU A 94 20.16 -14.32 26.15
CA LEU A 94 20.03 -14.34 24.69
C LEU A 94 20.58 -15.65 24.08
N GLU A 95 21.57 -16.29 24.69
CA GLU A 95 22.01 -17.63 24.32
C GLU A 95 21.00 -18.71 24.69
N ALA A 96 20.37 -18.61 25.85
CA ALA A 96 19.27 -19.51 26.22
C ALA A 96 18.09 -19.34 25.25
N ASP A 97 17.72 -18.10 24.92
CA ASP A 97 16.74 -17.79 23.88
C ASP A 97 17.15 -18.39 22.52
N ARG A 98 18.44 -18.31 22.11
CA ARG A 98 18.93 -18.94 20.87
C ARG A 98 18.82 -20.47 20.88
N LYS A 99 19.11 -21.11 22.03
CA LYS A 99 19.10 -22.58 22.20
C LYS A 99 17.70 -23.15 22.41
N ALA A 100 16.73 -22.36 22.87
CA ALA A 100 15.34 -22.79 23.04
C ALA A 100 14.72 -23.28 21.72
N LEU A 101 13.86 -24.30 21.76
CA LEU A 101 13.15 -24.75 20.57
C LEU A 101 12.06 -23.75 20.18
N LEU A 102 11.92 -23.50 18.88
CA LEU A 102 10.86 -22.63 18.34
C LEU A 102 9.50 -23.29 18.55
N THR A 103 8.65 -22.67 19.37
CA THR A 103 7.30 -23.17 19.65
C THR A 103 6.31 -22.61 18.63
N GLY A 104 5.35 -23.41 18.15
CA GLY A 104 4.36 -22.96 17.17
C GLY A 104 3.59 -21.69 17.59
N ASN A 105 3.31 -21.55 18.88
CA ASN A 105 2.68 -20.35 19.47
C ASN A 105 3.55 -19.08 19.28
N GLU A 106 4.88 -19.19 19.35
CA GLU A 106 5.79 -18.06 19.16
C GLU A 106 5.74 -17.55 17.71
N MET A 107 5.59 -18.45 16.74
CA MET A 107 5.40 -18.05 15.34
C MET A 107 4.08 -17.31 15.13
N VAL A 108 2.98 -17.79 15.74
CA VAL A 108 1.65 -17.18 15.61
C VAL A 108 1.59 -15.81 16.29
N ASN A 109 2.08 -15.70 17.53
CA ASN A 109 2.05 -14.45 18.29
C ASN A 109 2.87 -13.34 17.61
N ASN A 110 3.94 -13.70 16.90
CA ASN A 110 4.88 -12.75 16.31
C ASN A 110 4.67 -12.49 14.80
N GLN A 111 3.58 -12.96 14.18
CA GLN A 111 3.24 -12.68 12.76
C GLN A 111 3.16 -11.19 12.39
N HIS A 112 3.10 -10.31 13.38
CA HIS A 112 3.14 -8.86 13.20
C HIS A 112 4.53 -8.33 12.85
N LEU A 113 5.62 -9.05 13.20
CA LEU A 113 6.99 -8.66 12.91
C LEU A 113 7.27 -8.67 11.39
N GLU A 114 7.81 -7.57 10.89
CA GLU A 114 8.08 -7.38 9.45
C GLU A 114 9.06 -8.43 8.91
N SER A 115 10.10 -8.78 9.67
CA SER A 115 11.05 -9.84 9.31
C SER A 115 10.37 -11.19 9.10
N LEU A 116 9.38 -11.56 9.93
CA LEU A 116 8.64 -12.82 9.74
C LEU A 116 7.71 -12.76 8.52
N ARG A 117 7.08 -11.60 8.25
CA ARG A 117 6.27 -11.40 7.04
C ARG A 117 7.11 -11.49 5.78
N LYS A 118 8.32 -10.90 5.77
CA LYS A 118 9.28 -10.96 4.65
C LYS A 118 9.78 -12.39 4.41
N ILE A 119 10.12 -13.13 5.47
CA ILE A 119 10.46 -14.57 5.40
C ILE A 119 9.31 -15.36 4.76
N ASN A 120 8.07 -15.18 5.23
CA ASN A 120 6.90 -15.88 4.68
C ASN A 120 6.63 -15.51 3.21
N SER A 121 6.79 -14.24 2.84
CA SER A 121 6.65 -13.77 1.45
C SER A 121 7.66 -14.44 0.52
N LEU A 122 8.95 -14.47 0.91
CA LEU A 122 10.00 -15.16 0.16
C LEU A 122 9.77 -16.67 0.07
N ALA A 123 9.31 -17.31 1.15
CA ALA A 123 8.97 -18.73 1.15
C ALA A 123 7.82 -19.05 0.18
N ILE A 124 6.77 -18.22 0.14
CA ILE A 124 5.67 -18.36 -0.81
C ILE A 124 6.18 -18.18 -2.25
N ALA A 125 6.96 -17.12 -2.52
CA ALA A 125 7.54 -16.86 -3.83
C ALA A 125 8.38 -18.06 -4.33
N ALA A 126 9.25 -18.62 -3.48
CA ALA A 126 10.08 -19.78 -3.83
C ALA A 126 9.23 -21.01 -4.20
N THR A 127 8.17 -21.31 -3.45
CA THR A 127 7.23 -22.39 -3.81
C THR A 127 6.42 -22.07 -5.06
N GLY A 128 6.12 -20.80 -5.32
CA GLY A 128 5.43 -20.34 -6.52
C GLY A 128 6.28 -20.54 -7.78
N TYR A 129 7.57 -20.18 -7.75
CA TYR A 129 8.48 -20.42 -8.86
C TYR A 129 8.66 -21.91 -9.16
N GLN A 130 8.87 -22.73 -8.13
CA GLN A 130 8.93 -24.19 -8.25
C GLN A 130 7.66 -24.76 -8.90
N LEU A 131 6.47 -24.31 -8.47
CA LEU A 131 5.20 -24.72 -9.08
C LEU A 131 5.10 -24.27 -10.54
N CYS A 132 5.45 -23.02 -10.85
CA CYS A 132 5.43 -22.50 -12.23
C CYS A 132 6.29 -23.33 -13.19
N ASP A 133 7.46 -23.80 -12.75
CA ASP A 133 8.34 -24.58 -13.62
C ASP A 133 7.83 -26.02 -13.82
N THR A 134 7.29 -26.67 -12.77
CA THR A 134 6.58 -27.96 -12.95
C THR A 134 5.37 -27.84 -13.89
N LEU A 135 4.64 -26.71 -13.86
CA LEU A 135 3.52 -26.47 -14.78
C LEU A 135 3.99 -26.27 -16.23
N LYS A 136 5.15 -25.63 -16.46
CA LYS A 136 5.76 -25.52 -17.80
C LYS A 136 6.17 -26.89 -18.35
N GLU A 137 6.72 -27.76 -17.50
CA GLU A 137 7.06 -29.14 -17.88
C GLU A 137 5.81 -29.92 -18.30
N HIS A 138 4.76 -29.94 -17.47
CA HIS A 138 3.48 -30.56 -17.82
C HIS A 138 2.82 -29.95 -19.07
N GLN A 139 3.01 -28.65 -19.33
CA GLN A 139 2.52 -28.03 -20.56
C GLN A 139 3.28 -28.55 -21.79
N ARG A 140 4.61 -28.70 -21.71
CA ARG A 140 5.42 -29.30 -22.79
C ARG A 140 5.04 -30.77 -23.03
N GLU A 141 4.82 -31.55 -21.99
CA GLU A 141 4.34 -32.94 -22.09
C GLU A 141 3.00 -33.01 -22.83
N ARG A 142 2.03 -32.15 -22.47
CA ARG A 142 0.74 -32.06 -23.15
C ARG A 142 0.89 -31.69 -24.63
N GLN A 143 1.73 -30.70 -24.96
CA GLN A 143 2.00 -30.32 -26.35
C GLN A 143 2.61 -31.47 -27.17
N VAL A 144 3.49 -32.28 -26.58
CA VAL A 144 4.06 -33.48 -27.24
C VAL A 144 2.99 -34.54 -27.48
N ILE A 145 2.09 -34.76 -26.50
CA ILE A 145 0.96 -35.71 -26.64
C ILE A 145 -0.02 -35.23 -27.72
N GLU A 146 -0.40 -33.95 -27.71
CA GLU A 146 -1.30 -33.33 -28.69
C GLU A 146 -0.69 -33.41 -30.11
N SER A 147 0.59 -33.07 -30.26
CA SER A 147 1.31 -33.19 -31.54
C SER A 147 1.31 -34.62 -32.07
N ARG A 148 1.50 -35.62 -31.20
CA ARG A 148 1.41 -37.04 -31.58
C ARG A 148 -0.01 -37.42 -32.01
N TYR A 149 -1.04 -36.95 -31.31
CA TYR A 149 -2.44 -37.20 -31.66
C TYR A 149 -2.81 -36.61 -33.02
N ASN A 150 -2.41 -35.36 -33.27
CA ASN A 150 -2.63 -34.66 -34.54
C ASN A 150 -1.94 -35.39 -35.70
N ASN A 151 -0.66 -35.76 -35.54
CA ASN A 151 0.08 -36.56 -36.54
C ASN A 151 -0.61 -37.90 -36.90
N ILE A 152 -1.23 -38.55 -35.91
CA ILE A 152 -2.01 -39.79 -36.13
C ILE A 152 -3.29 -39.48 -36.93
N HIS A 153 -4.02 -38.41 -36.58
CA HIS A 153 -5.21 -37.96 -37.29
C HIS A 153 -4.90 -37.60 -38.75
N ASP A 154 -3.86 -36.81 -38.99
CA ASP A 154 -3.42 -36.43 -40.34
C ASP A 154 -3.04 -37.66 -41.19
N SER A 155 -2.39 -38.66 -40.58
CA SER A 155 -2.07 -39.93 -41.25
C SER A 155 -3.32 -40.74 -41.64
N ILE A 156 -4.39 -40.68 -40.83
CA ILE A 156 -5.66 -41.32 -41.14
C ILE A 156 -6.36 -40.57 -42.28
N MET A 157 -6.48 -39.25 -42.18
CA MET A 157 -7.11 -38.40 -43.21
C MET A 157 -6.41 -38.53 -44.56
N GLU A 158 -5.08 -38.52 -44.58
CA GLU A 158 -4.29 -38.70 -45.81
C GLU A 158 -4.48 -40.09 -46.42
N ARG A 159 -4.62 -41.14 -45.60
CA ARG A 159 -4.92 -42.50 -46.06
C ARG A 159 -6.30 -42.59 -46.71
N GLU A 160 -7.31 -41.93 -46.14
CA GLU A 160 -8.66 -41.89 -46.72
C GLU A 160 -8.69 -41.06 -48.01
N ARG A 161 -8.06 -39.90 -48.04
CA ARG A 161 -7.87 -39.07 -49.24
C ARG A 161 -7.25 -39.89 -50.37
N ARG A 162 -6.15 -40.62 -50.11
CA ARG A 162 -5.52 -41.51 -51.11
C ARG A 162 -6.46 -42.61 -51.58
N ARG A 163 -7.22 -43.23 -50.68
CA ARG A 163 -8.21 -44.28 -51.02
C ARG A 163 -9.34 -43.73 -51.91
N VAL A 164 -9.80 -42.50 -51.69
CA VAL A 164 -10.80 -41.83 -52.54
C VAL A 164 -10.22 -41.51 -53.92
N ILE A 165 -8.98 -41.00 -53.99
CA ILE A 165 -8.30 -40.74 -55.26
C ILE A 165 -8.12 -42.03 -56.06
N GLN A 166 -7.71 -43.13 -55.40
CA GLN A 166 -7.54 -44.41 -56.07
C GLN A 166 -8.87 -44.92 -56.66
N LYS A 167 -9.96 -44.93 -55.86
CA LYS A 167 -11.29 -45.32 -56.35
C LYS A 167 -11.75 -44.52 -57.58
N ARG A 168 -11.42 -43.21 -57.65
CA ARG A 168 -11.74 -42.40 -58.84
C ARG A 168 -10.93 -42.84 -60.06
N LYS A 169 -9.63 -43.09 -59.90
CA LYS A 169 -8.76 -43.62 -60.96
C LYS A 169 -9.25 -45.00 -61.44
N ASP A 170 -9.65 -45.88 -60.52
CA ASP A 170 -10.14 -47.22 -60.87
C ASP A 170 -11.40 -47.11 -61.74
N VAL A 171 -12.35 -46.23 -61.38
CA VAL A 171 -13.56 -45.93 -62.18
C VAL A 171 -13.22 -45.30 -63.54
N GLU A 172 -12.23 -44.39 -63.61
CA GLU A 172 -11.76 -43.81 -64.88
C GLU A 172 -11.13 -44.86 -65.80
N VAL A 173 -10.36 -45.81 -65.24
CA VAL A 173 -9.77 -46.95 -65.96
C VAL A 173 -10.85 -47.90 -66.46
N GLU A 174 -11.84 -48.27 -65.64
CA GLU A 174 -12.99 -49.07 -66.07
C GLU A 174 -13.78 -48.37 -67.19
N ALA A 175 -14.04 -47.07 -67.05
CA ALA A 175 -14.73 -46.28 -68.08
C ALA A 175 -13.88 -46.15 -69.36
N HIS A 176 -12.55 -46.16 -69.26
CA HIS A 176 -11.68 -46.23 -70.43
C HIS A 176 -11.73 -47.60 -71.10
N ALA A 177 -11.67 -48.70 -70.34
CA ALA A 177 -11.76 -50.07 -70.86
C ALA A 177 -13.08 -50.26 -71.63
N LYS A 178 -14.22 -49.92 -71.03
CA LYS A 178 -15.55 -49.97 -71.67
C LYS A 178 -15.64 -49.14 -72.96
N ARG A 179 -14.93 -48.00 -73.03
CA ARG A 179 -14.83 -47.19 -74.27
C ARG A 179 -13.97 -47.86 -75.35
N MET A 180 -12.93 -48.59 -74.97
CA MET A 180 -12.10 -49.35 -75.92
C MET A 180 -12.84 -50.59 -76.45
N GLU A 181 -13.56 -51.31 -75.59
CA GLU A 181 -14.44 -52.42 -75.99
C GLU A 181 -15.53 -51.94 -76.96
N ALA A 182 -16.25 -50.86 -76.62
CA ALA A 182 -17.27 -50.27 -77.50
C ALA A 182 -16.68 -49.80 -78.84
N ARG A 183 -15.45 -49.27 -78.84
CA ARG A 183 -14.73 -48.91 -80.07
C ARG A 183 -14.43 -50.14 -80.93
N GLN A 184 -13.94 -51.23 -80.34
CA GLN A 184 -13.66 -52.48 -81.08
C GLN A 184 -14.92 -53.03 -81.75
N VAL A 185 -16.05 -53.09 -81.03
CA VAL A 185 -17.34 -53.52 -81.59
C VAL A 185 -17.80 -52.63 -82.76
N LEU A 186 -17.56 -51.31 -82.69
CA LEU A 186 -17.87 -50.41 -83.81
C LEU A 186 -16.93 -50.62 -85.01
N GLU A 187 -15.64 -50.85 -84.79
CA GLU A 187 -14.68 -51.18 -85.85
C GLU A 187 -15.05 -52.50 -86.56
N GLU A 188 -15.47 -53.52 -85.80
CA GLU A 188 -16.02 -54.78 -86.33
C GLU A 188 -17.29 -54.55 -87.17
N GLN A 189 -18.27 -53.80 -86.66
CA GLN A 189 -19.50 -53.48 -87.40
C GLN A 189 -19.23 -52.69 -88.68
N ILE A 190 -18.25 -51.78 -88.68
CA ILE A 190 -17.83 -51.05 -89.89
C ILE A 190 -17.22 -52.02 -90.91
N ALA A 191 -16.35 -52.94 -90.47
CA ALA A 191 -15.77 -53.96 -91.33
C ALA A 191 -16.83 -54.92 -91.91
N GLU A 192 -17.85 -55.30 -91.12
CA GLU A 192 -18.98 -56.11 -91.62
C GLU A 192 -19.84 -55.37 -92.65
N ARG A 193 -20.17 -54.10 -92.38
CA ARG A 193 -20.90 -53.25 -93.35
C ARG A 193 -20.12 -53.09 -94.64
N HIS A 194 -18.80 -52.89 -94.57
CA HIS A 194 -17.94 -52.80 -95.74
C HIS A 194 -17.92 -54.12 -96.53
N LYS A 195 -17.79 -55.27 -95.86
CA LYS A 195 -17.92 -56.60 -96.48
C LYS A 195 -19.31 -56.84 -97.11
N LYS A 196 -20.37 -56.25 -96.56
CA LYS A 196 -21.74 -56.33 -97.12
C LYS A 196 -21.89 -55.44 -98.36
N ALA A 197 -21.37 -54.21 -98.31
CA ALA A 197 -21.37 -53.28 -99.45
C ALA A 197 -20.61 -53.86 -100.65
N ILE A 198 -19.44 -54.48 -100.43
CA ILE A 198 -18.71 -55.20 -101.50
C ILE A 198 -19.58 -56.29 -102.14
N ARG A 199 -20.23 -57.14 -101.33
CA ARG A 199 -21.14 -58.19 -101.83
C ARG A 199 -22.36 -57.65 -102.58
N GLU A 200 -22.84 -56.46 -102.22
CA GLU A 200 -23.94 -55.79 -102.91
C GLU A 200 -23.50 -55.20 -104.26
N GLU A 201 -22.28 -54.64 -104.37
CA GLU A 201 -21.70 -54.23 -105.66
C GLU A 201 -21.41 -55.44 -106.56
N GLU A 202 -20.81 -56.52 -106.04
CA GLU A 202 -20.61 -57.77 -106.77
C GLU A 202 -21.92 -58.35 -107.32
N ALA A 203 -23.01 -58.26 -106.56
CA ALA A 203 -24.34 -58.68 -107.00
C ALA A 203 -24.88 -57.79 -108.14
N LYS A 204 -24.74 -56.46 -108.04
CA LYS A 204 -25.11 -55.51 -109.11
C LYS A 204 -24.31 -55.77 -110.38
N ASP A 205 -23.02 -56.03 -110.29
CA ASP A 205 -22.17 -56.36 -111.44
C ASP A 205 -22.63 -57.64 -112.14
N ILE A 206 -23.00 -58.67 -111.37
CA ILE A 206 -23.58 -59.91 -111.91
C ILE A 206 -24.94 -59.64 -112.61
N GLU A 207 -25.78 -58.79 -112.05
CA GLU A 207 -27.07 -58.40 -112.66
C GLU A 207 -26.86 -57.55 -113.93
N ALA A 208 -25.96 -56.58 -113.91
CA ALA A 208 -25.58 -55.79 -115.08
C ALA A 208 -25.03 -56.68 -116.21
N GLN A 209 -24.20 -57.68 -115.89
CA GLN A 209 -23.74 -58.66 -116.86
C GLN A 209 -24.86 -59.56 -117.42
N LYS A 210 -25.86 -59.93 -116.61
CA LYS A 210 -27.06 -60.63 -117.10
C LYS A 210 -27.88 -59.76 -118.06
N ILE A 211 -28.09 -58.49 -117.71
CA ILE A 211 -28.81 -57.51 -118.52
C ILE A 211 -28.08 -57.26 -119.86
N LEU A 212 -26.75 -57.13 -119.84
CA LEU A 212 -25.95 -57.02 -121.07
C LEU A 212 -26.05 -58.27 -121.96
N LYS A 213 -26.16 -59.46 -121.37
CA LYS A 213 -26.40 -60.71 -122.13
C LYS A 213 -27.79 -60.74 -122.77
N THR A 214 -28.83 -60.27 -122.07
CA THR A 214 -30.19 -60.20 -122.65
C THR A 214 -30.29 -59.12 -123.73
N TYR A 215 -29.63 -57.96 -123.57
CA TYR A 215 -29.55 -56.97 -124.65
C TYR A 215 -28.89 -57.52 -125.92
N LYS A 216 -27.76 -58.24 -125.80
CA LYS A 216 -27.12 -58.90 -126.96
C LYS A 216 -28.00 -59.95 -127.64
N GLN A 217 -28.85 -60.65 -126.87
CA GLN A 217 -29.85 -61.55 -127.44
C GLN A 217 -30.92 -60.78 -128.22
N TYR A 218 -31.44 -59.67 -127.66
CA TYR A 218 -32.42 -58.82 -128.35
C TYR A 218 -31.84 -58.14 -129.60
N GLU A 219 -30.59 -57.69 -129.61
CA GLU A 219 -29.94 -57.14 -130.82
C GLU A 219 -29.90 -58.18 -131.95
N LEU A 220 -29.59 -59.44 -131.62
CA LEU A 220 -29.52 -60.54 -132.58
C LEU A 220 -30.91 -60.96 -133.07
N GLU A 221 -31.94 -60.88 -132.22
CA GLU A 221 -33.34 -61.04 -132.63
C GLU A 221 -33.84 -59.88 -133.50
N GLU A 222 -33.49 -58.63 -133.19
CA GLU A 222 -33.86 -57.46 -133.98
C GLU A 222 -33.18 -57.48 -135.36
N GLN A 223 -31.91 -57.88 -135.47
CA GLN A 223 -31.28 -58.11 -136.79
C GLN A 223 -32.10 -59.10 -137.64
N ARG A 224 -32.50 -60.24 -137.04
CA ARG A 224 -33.38 -61.23 -137.68
C ARG A 224 -34.81 -60.74 -137.96
N LYS A 225 -35.28 -59.69 -137.27
CA LYS A 225 -36.59 -59.04 -137.56
C LYS A 225 -36.44 -58.00 -138.67
N VAL A 226 -35.34 -57.24 -138.71
CA VAL A 226 -35.04 -56.25 -139.74
C VAL A 226 -34.86 -56.93 -141.10
N GLU A 227 -34.21 -58.10 -141.16
CA GLU A 227 -34.14 -58.93 -142.37
C GLU A 227 -35.55 -59.32 -142.86
N ARG A 228 -36.38 -59.91 -141.98
CA ARG A 228 -37.78 -60.25 -142.27
C ARG A 228 -38.66 -59.03 -142.59
N GLN A 229 -38.36 -57.85 -142.03
CA GLN A 229 -39.04 -56.61 -142.38
C GLN A 229 -38.61 -56.09 -143.75
N ARG A 230 -37.34 -56.23 -144.17
CA ARG A 230 -36.92 -55.87 -145.54
C ARG A 230 -37.63 -56.72 -146.59
N GLU A 231 -37.88 -57.99 -146.31
CA GLU A 231 -38.70 -58.86 -147.16
C GLU A 231 -40.15 -58.34 -147.21
N LYS A 232 -40.80 -58.15 -146.05
CA LYS A 232 -42.18 -57.63 -145.96
C LYS A 232 -42.36 -56.19 -146.45
N GLN A 233 -41.34 -55.35 -146.42
CA GLN A 233 -41.38 -53.98 -146.95
C GLN A 233 -41.46 -53.99 -148.48
N LYS A 234 -40.78 -54.93 -149.16
CA LYS A 234 -40.96 -55.11 -150.60
C LYS A 234 -42.40 -55.49 -150.95
N GLU A 235 -43.06 -56.27 -150.10
CA GLU A 235 -44.47 -56.65 -150.27
C GLU A 235 -45.44 -55.50 -149.94
N THR A 236 -45.19 -54.75 -148.87
CA THR A 236 -46.11 -53.71 -148.38
C THR A 236 -45.97 -52.36 -149.10
N ILE A 237 -44.81 -52.02 -149.67
CA ILE A 237 -44.70 -50.89 -150.62
C ILE A 237 -45.65 -51.09 -151.81
N ARG A 238 -45.89 -52.35 -152.22
CA ARG A 238 -46.87 -52.73 -153.25
C ARG A 238 -48.33 -52.49 -152.84
N GLN A 239 -48.61 -52.32 -151.54
CA GLN A 239 -49.97 -52.18 -150.97
C GLN A 239 -50.26 -50.77 -150.42
N VAL A 240 -49.30 -50.10 -149.77
CA VAL A 240 -49.53 -48.77 -149.15
C VAL A 240 -49.76 -47.66 -150.19
N ALA A 241 -49.27 -47.84 -151.41
CA ALA A 241 -49.64 -47.03 -152.57
C ALA A 241 -51.16 -47.01 -152.87
N GLN A 242 -51.96 -47.90 -152.25
CA GLN A 242 -53.41 -48.00 -152.44
C GLN A 242 -54.24 -47.33 -151.31
N THR A 243 -53.63 -46.80 -150.23
CA THR A 243 -54.37 -46.48 -148.98
C THR A 243 -54.27 -45.06 -148.43
N ASN A 244 -53.29 -44.24 -148.80
CA ASN A 244 -53.01 -42.97 -148.10
C ASN A 244 -54.03 -41.82 -148.35
N ASP A 245 -55.00 -42.01 -149.24
CA ASP A 245 -55.90 -40.97 -149.74
C ASP A 245 -57.01 -40.50 -148.75
N ARG A 246 -56.74 -40.24 -147.43
CA ARG A 246 -57.83 -40.21 -146.38
C ARG A 246 -57.92 -39.18 -145.20
N ILE A 247 -56.93 -38.89 -144.32
CA ILE A 247 -57.22 -38.59 -142.86
C ILE A 247 -56.66 -37.29 -142.19
N LYS A 248 -57.49 -36.50 -141.42
CA LYS A 248 -57.11 -35.33 -140.55
C LYS A 248 -58.29 -34.69 -139.71
N LEU A 249 -58.23 -34.46 -138.37
CA LEU A 249 -59.27 -33.71 -137.55
C LEU A 249 -58.84 -32.89 -136.25
N MET A 250 -59.40 -33.13 -135.03
CA MET A 250 -59.79 -32.15 -133.93
C MET A 250 -58.89 -31.99 -132.64
N LYS A 251 -59.11 -30.94 -131.76
CA LYS A 251 -58.92 -30.89 -130.24
C LYS A 251 -59.09 -29.48 -129.52
N GLU A 252 -58.99 -29.45 -128.16
CA GLU A 252 -58.58 -28.38 -127.15
C GLU A 252 -59.55 -27.35 -126.47
N ALA A 253 -59.42 -27.08 -125.12
CA ALA A 253 -60.02 -25.95 -124.31
C ALA A 253 -59.67 -25.84 -122.75
N MET A 254 -59.76 -24.62 -122.16
CA MET A 254 -60.23 -24.16 -120.77
C MET A 254 -59.51 -24.44 -119.39
N ILE A 255 -59.30 -23.40 -118.50
CA ILE A 255 -59.04 -23.44 -117.00
C ILE A 255 -59.06 -22.03 -116.27
N ILE A 256 -59.20 -21.88 -114.90
CA ILE A 256 -58.80 -20.73 -113.96
C ILE A 256 -59.40 -20.82 -112.48
N ARG A 257 -58.87 -20.12 -111.42
CA ARG A 257 -59.56 -19.53 -110.19
C ARG A 257 -58.72 -18.71 -109.10
N ASP A 258 -58.85 -18.87 -107.75
CA ASP A 258 -58.95 -17.79 -106.69
C ASP A 258 -57.81 -17.59 -105.60
N LYS A 259 -57.96 -16.61 -104.64
CA LYS A 259 -57.10 -16.25 -103.44
C LYS A 259 -57.85 -15.42 -102.33
N LYS A 260 -57.40 -15.31 -101.03
CA LYS A 260 -57.97 -14.35 -100.01
C LYS A 260 -57.13 -13.71 -98.82
N GLU A 261 -57.26 -14.05 -97.50
CA GLU A 261 -57.22 -13.10 -96.30
C GLU A 261 -55.97 -12.95 -95.32
N ASP A 262 -56.14 -13.14 -93.98
CA ASP A 262 -55.23 -13.02 -92.78
C ASP A 262 -54.97 -11.64 -92.07
N MET A 263 -55.68 -11.21 -90.98
CA MET A 263 -55.31 -9.91 -90.30
C MET A 263 -55.72 -9.47 -88.83
N ALA A 264 -56.13 -10.28 -87.84
CA ALA A 264 -56.95 -9.74 -86.69
C ALA A 264 -56.44 -9.63 -85.21
N ALA A 265 -55.26 -10.10 -84.73
CA ALA A 265 -55.08 -10.39 -83.28
C ALA A 265 -53.79 -9.89 -82.55
N ALA A 266 -53.67 -8.59 -82.17
CA ALA A 266 -52.38 -8.05 -81.65
C ALA A 266 -52.37 -6.95 -80.54
N ALA A 267 -53.40 -6.76 -79.68
CA ALA A 267 -53.57 -5.46 -78.96
C ALA A 267 -53.55 -5.37 -77.40
N TYR A 268 -53.62 -6.44 -76.58
CA TYR A 268 -54.10 -6.28 -75.17
C TYR A 268 -53.06 -6.31 -74.00
N LEU A 269 -51.87 -6.91 -74.14
CA LEU A 269 -51.03 -7.31 -72.99
C LEU A 269 -49.82 -6.40 -72.68
N ARG A 270 -50.03 -5.10 -72.44
CA ARG A 270 -48.93 -4.14 -72.13
C ARG A 270 -49.19 -3.08 -71.04
N LYS A 271 -50.17 -3.25 -70.14
CA LYS A 271 -50.69 -2.12 -69.33
C LYS A 271 -50.92 -2.33 -67.81
N LYS A 272 -50.20 -3.23 -67.10
CA LYS A 272 -50.55 -3.57 -65.69
C LYS A 272 -49.40 -3.99 -64.74
N ALA A 273 -48.23 -3.32 -64.76
CA ALA A 273 -47.08 -3.76 -63.94
C ALA A 273 -46.14 -2.65 -63.42
N LEU A 274 -46.63 -1.41 -63.22
CA LEU A 274 -45.77 -0.25 -62.91
C LEU A 274 -46.31 0.67 -61.79
N GLU A 275 -47.11 0.14 -60.85
CA GLU A 275 -47.97 0.95 -59.98
C GLU A 275 -47.88 0.67 -58.45
N GLU A 276 -47.01 -0.23 -57.97
CA GLU A 276 -47.03 -0.66 -56.54
C GLU A 276 -45.79 -0.32 -55.67
N GLU A 277 -44.65 0.14 -56.20
CA GLU A 277 -43.45 0.43 -55.36
C GLU A 277 -43.44 1.81 -54.66
N ALA A 278 -44.46 2.65 -54.84
CA ALA A 278 -44.47 4.05 -54.39
C ALA A 278 -45.09 4.31 -52.99
N LYS A 279 -45.30 3.30 -52.13
CA LYS A 279 -46.14 3.42 -50.91
C LYS A 279 -45.50 3.03 -49.56
N LEU A 280 -44.18 2.82 -49.47
CA LEU A 280 -43.55 2.19 -48.30
C LEU A 280 -42.41 2.98 -47.61
N GLN A 281 -42.33 4.31 -47.78
CA GLN A 281 -41.27 5.15 -47.20
C GLN A 281 -41.71 6.35 -46.33
N GLU A 282 -42.93 6.39 -45.78
CA GLU A 282 -43.42 7.55 -44.99
C GLU A 282 -43.61 7.33 -43.47
N GLU A 283 -43.79 6.10 -42.95
CA GLU A 283 -44.39 5.91 -41.61
C GLU A 283 -43.46 5.49 -40.44
N ALA A 284 -42.15 5.83 -40.48
CA ALA A 284 -41.20 5.39 -39.44
C ALA A 284 -40.50 6.51 -38.62
N ARG A 285 -40.85 7.79 -38.81
CA ARG A 285 -40.08 8.91 -38.21
C ARG A 285 -40.81 9.87 -37.25
N ILE A 286 -42.11 9.69 -36.99
CA ILE A 286 -42.88 10.58 -36.10
C ILE A 286 -43.73 9.79 -35.08
N ARG A 287 -43.08 9.09 -34.13
CA ARG A 287 -43.79 8.59 -32.95
C ARG A 287 -43.04 8.65 -31.61
N LYS A 288 -42.95 9.89 -31.12
CA LYS A 288 -42.94 10.28 -29.69
C LYS A 288 -41.65 9.94 -28.93
N SER A 289 -40.80 10.89 -28.50
CA SER A 289 -41.03 12.28 -28.05
C SER A 289 -42.03 12.47 -26.88
N LYS A 290 -42.44 11.38 -26.23
CA LYS A 290 -43.18 11.43 -24.95
C LYS A 290 -42.81 10.26 -24.04
N GLU A 291 -41.74 10.43 -23.27
CA GLU A 291 -41.72 10.07 -21.83
C GLU A 291 -40.61 10.83 -21.09
N LEU A 292 -40.78 12.15 -21.10
CA LEU A 292 -40.21 13.04 -20.09
C LEU A 292 -41.01 12.82 -18.80
N ARG A 293 -40.32 12.59 -17.67
CA ARG A 293 -40.77 11.94 -16.40
C ARG A 293 -40.55 10.42 -16.45
N THR A 294 -39.96 9.75 -15.45
CA THR A 294 -39.72 10.20 -14.06
C THR A 294 -38.69 9.36 -13.28
N ALA A 295 -38.08 9.99 -12.27
CA ALA A 295 -37.87 9.42 -10.93
C ALA A 295 -37.07 8.11 -10.76
N LYS A 296 -35.74 8.14 -10.98
CA LYS A 296 -34.83 7.28 -10.18
C LYS A 296 -33.43 7.83 -9.87
N LEU A 297 -33.29 9.16 -9.79
CA LEU A 297 -32.16 9.86 -9.17
C LEU A 297 -32.67 10.81 -8.08
N ARG A 298 -33.47 10.24 -7.17
CA ARG A 298 -34.07 10.92 -6.00
C ARG A 298 -33.89 10.09 -4.71
N ALA A 299 -32.85 9.26 -4.68
CA ALA A 299 -32.53 8.32 -3.62
C ALA A 299 -31.09 8.52 -3.12
N GLN A 300 -30.72 9.79 -2.91
CA GLN A 300 -29.63 10.21 -2.04
C GLN A 300 -30.08 11.55 -1.40
N GLN A 301 -30.55 11.70 -0.16
CA GLN A 301 -30.46 10.87 1.05
C GLN A 301 -29.02 10.40 1.37
N GLU A 302 -28.42 10.73 2.50
CA GLU A 302 -28.86 11.49 3.67
C GLU A 302 -27.61 11.70 4.57
N LYS A 303 -27.59 12.68 5.48
CA LYS A 303 -26.53 12.94 6.49
C LYS A 303 -25.20 13.43 5.88
N ALA A 304 -24.56 14.52 6.32
CA ALA A 304 -24.30 15.00 7.68
C ALA A 304 -24.12 16.55 7.66
N GLN A 305 -24.69 17.35 8.57
CA GLN A 305 -24.19 17.68 9.93
C GLN A 305 -22.83 18.43 9.94
N ASP A 306 -22.59 19.50 10.73
CA ASP A 306 -23.44 20.25 11.69
C ASP A 306 -22.78 21.61 12.09
N LYS A 307 -23.56 22.49 12.77
CA LYS A 307 -23.18 23.49 13.81
C LYS A 307 -22.09 24.59 13.67
N GLN A 308 -22.57 25.81 13.96
CA GLN A 308 -22.08 26.79 14.97
C GLN A 308 -20.63 27.30 14.97
N ALA A 309 -20.45 28.59 14.69
CA ALA A 309 -19.64 29.53 15.49
C ALA A 309 -19.94 31.00 15.10
N ILE A 310 -19.54 31.95 15.95
CA ILE A 310 -19.43 33.41 15.70
C ILE A 310 -20.76 34.20 15.68
N GLN A 311 -21.38 34.29 16.87
CA GLN A 311 -22.04 35.51 17.35
C GLN A 311 -21.23 36.02 18.55
N ASP A 312 -20.85 37.32 18.57
CA ASP A 312 -20.64 38.20 19.74
C ASP A 312 -19.54 39.27 19.48
N GLU A 313 -19.89 40.36 18.80
CA GLU A 313 -18.96 41.49 18.60
C GLU A 313 -19.64 42.88 18.66
N PHE A 314 -20.68 43.05 19.49
CA PHE A 314 -21.52 44.28 19.45
C PHE A 314 -21.96 44.86 20.82
N ARG A 315 -21.08 44.88 21.83
CA ARG A 315 -21.35 45.52 23.15
C ARG A 315 -20.19 46.40 23.68
N ALA A 316 -20.03 47.61 23.13
CA ALA A 316 -18.88 48.48 23.48
C ALA A 316 -19.13 50.02 23.49
N LYS A 317 -20.36 50.54 23.75
CA LYS A 317 -20.64 52.00 23.70
C LYS A 317 -21.68 52.53 24.72
N LYS A 318 -21.35 52.70 26.01
CA LYS A 318 -22.24 53.41 26.97
C LYS A 318 -21.61 53.86 28.33
N ALA A 319 -20.77 54.91 28.39
CA ALA A 319 -20.16 55.37 29.67
C ALA A 319 -19.53 56.80 29.72
N TYR A 320 -20.28 57.93 29.70
CA TYR A 320 -19.62 59.27 29.73
C TYR A 320 -20.38 60.56 30.22
N GLU A 321 -21.37 60.58 31.14
CA GLU A 321 -22.21 61.81 31.32
C GLU A 321 -22.51 62.38 32.75
N GLU A 322 -21.74 62.11 33.83
CA GLU A 322 -22.25 62.32 35.23
C GLU A 322 -21.58 63.38 36.18
N MET A 323 -20.84 64.41 35.72
CA MET A 323 -19.75 65.00 36.57
C MET A 323 -19.81 66.44 37.20
N GLU A 324 -20.88 67.28 37.17
CA GLU A 324 -20.65 68.77 37.29
C GLU A 324 -21.12 69.64 38.51
N LYS A 325 -22.04 69.27 39.40
CA LYS A 325 -23.02 70.29 39.94
C LYS A 325 -22.80 71.08 41.28
N ASN A 326 -21.64 71.13 41.95
CA ASN A 326 -21.63 71.07 43.44
C ASN A 326 -21.08 72.23 44.35
N THR A 327 -21.03 73.53 43.98
CA THR A 327 -19.92 74.41 44.49
C THR A 327 -20.04 75.45 45.65
N ARG A 328 -21.12 76.23 45.94
CA ARG A 328 -20.99 77.50 46.78
C ARG A 328 -22.25 77.92 47.59
N LEU A 329 -22.13 78.47 48.84
CA LEU A 329 -23.20 79.23 49.59
C LEU A 329 -22.94 79.72 51.08
N LYS A 330 -21.71 79.80 51.61
CA LYS A 330 -21.40 79.57 53.05
C LYS A 330 -21.14 80.78 54.00
N GLU A 331 -20.78 81.98 53.54
CA GLU A 331 -19.61 82.68 54.12
C GLU A 331 -19.82 83.86 55.15
N LYS A 332 -20.84 83.92 56.04
CA LYS A 332 -21.14 85.19 56.81
C LYS A 332 -21.97 85.09 58.13
N ARG A 333 -21.48 85.53 59.32
CA ARG A 333 -22.34 85.70 60.57
C ARG A 333 -21.85 86.46 61.85
N ASP A 334 -20.69 87.13 61.94
CA ASP A 334 -19.87 87.01 63.19
C ASP A 334 -19.60 88.19 64.20
N LYS A 335 -20.14 89.42 64.12
CA LYS A 335 -19.47 90.59 64.77
C LYS A 335 -19.77 91.01 66.23
N GLU A 336 -20.96 90.81 66.80
CA GLU A 336 -21.42 91.60 67.98
C GLU A 336 -20.92 91.16 69.37
N ARG A 337 -20.20 90.04 69.48
CA ARG A 337 -20.00 89.28 70.74
C ARG A 337 -18.98 89.86 71.76
N LYS A 338 -18.63 91.16 71.74
CA LYS A 338 -17.32 91.61 72.28
C LYS A 338 -17.24 92.34 73.63
N ILE A 339 -18.30 92.95 74.19
CA ILE A 339 -18.14 93.94 75.29
C ILE A 339 -18.54 93.46 76.69
N ALA A 340 -19.58 92.61 76.83
CA ALA A 340 -19.91 91.95 78.10
C ALA A 340 -18.74 91.11 78.69
N LEU A 341 -17.75 90.84 77.84
CA LEU A 341 -16.48 90.21 78.09
C LEU A 341 -15.67 90.81 79.25
N MET A 342 -15.74 92.12 79.54
CA MET A 342 -14.63 92.80 80.23
C MET A 342 -14.65 92.83 81.77
N GLN A 343 -15.81 92.77 82.41
CA GLN A 343 -15.91 92.74 83.89
C GLN A 343 -15.96 91.33 84.46
N SER A 344 -16.30 90.32 83.65
CA SER A 344 -16.04 88.93 84.05
C SER A 344 -14.54 88.74 84.27
N ILE A 345 -13.67 89.31 83.43
CA ILE A 345 -12.18 89.17 83.46
C ILE A 345 -11.55 89.30 84.85
N MET A 346 -12.02 90.16 85.75
CA MET A 346 -11.37 90.32 87.07
C MET A 346 -11.73 89.19 88.05
N HIS A 347 -13.00 88.80 88.14
CA HIS A 347 -13.40 87.66 88.96
C HIS A 347 -13.03 86.33 88.28
N ASP A 348 -13.02 86.34 86.95
CA ASP A 348 -12.41 85.31 86.12
C ASP A 348 -10.89 85.26 86.33
N ARG A 349 -10.19 86.31 86.80
CA ARG A 349 -8.74 86.29 87.04
C ARG A 349 -8.33 85.52 88.28
N GLU A 350 -8.99 85.74 89.41
CA GLU A 350 -8.72 84.95 90.63
C GLU A 350 -9.18 83.49 90.45
N LYS A 351 -10.34 83.30 89.79
CA LYS A 351 -10.77 81.98 89.34
C LYS A 351 -9.79 81.39 88.34
N GLN A 352 -9.22 82.18 87.43
CA GLN A 352 -8.15 81.75 86.50
C GLN A 352 -6.92 81.34 87.27
N GLU A 353 -6.45 82.05 88.29
CA GLU A 353 -5.23 81.67 89.01
C GLU A 353 -5.42 80.34 89.77
N ALA A 354 -6.54 80.17 90.47
CA ALA A 354 -6.88 78.89 91.11
C ALA A 354 -7.10 77.77 90.07
N PHE A 355 -7.84 78.06 89.00
CA PHE A 355 -8.07 77.14 87.88
C PHE A 355 -6.78 76.82 87.12
N HIS A 356 -5.83 77.75 86.99
CA HIS A 356 -4.54 77.56 86.34
C HIS A 356 -3.57 76.80 87.23
N ALA A 357 -3.65 76.94 88.56
CA ALA A 357 -2.91 76.10 89.49
C ALA A 357 -3.43 74.64 89.46
N GLU A 358 -4.75 74.46 89.51
CA GLU A 358 -5.37 73.13 89.39
C GLU A 358 -5.18 72.55 87.98
N GLN A 359 -5.32 73.36 86.93
CA GLN A 359 -5.02 72.98 85.55
C GLN A 359 -3.54 72.68 85.37
N ALA A 360 -2.60 73.37 86.02
CA ALA A 360 -1.18 73.04 85.96
C ALA A 360 -0.87 71.71 86.68
N GLN A 361 -1.56 71.39 87.78
CA GLN A 361 -1.47 70.06 88.39
C GLN A 361 -2.08 68.99 87.49
N ARG A 362 -3.31 69.18 86.99
CA ARG A 362 -3.96 68.28 86.03
C ARG A 362 -3.15 68.13 84.74
N MET A 363 -2.51 69.18 84.26
CA MET A 363 -1.61 69.13 83.10
C MET A 363 -0.36 68.32 83.43
N ARG A 364 0.29 68.50 84.59
CA ARG A 364 1.42 67.63 85.01
C ARG A 364 1.01 66.17 85.18
N ASP A 365 -0.18 65.89 85.69
CA ASP A 365 -0.71 64.53 85.82
C ASP A 365 -1.09 63.95 84.45
N LEU A 366 -1.60 64.77 83.53
CA LEU A 366 -1.84 64.40 82.13
C LEU A 366 -0.53 64.16 81.39
N ASP A 367 0.47 65.02 81.55
CA ASP A 367 1.81 64.90 80.97
C ASP A 367 2.48 63.62 81.50
N ALA A 368 2.48 63.37 82.82
CA ALA A 368 3.01 62.13 83.39
C ALA A 368 2.25 60.87 82.95
N ASN A 369 0.95 60.97 82.68
CA ASN A 369 0.19 59.86 82.09
C ASN A 369 0.44 59.71 80.59
N MET A 370 0.65 60.81 79.86
CA MET A 370 1.02 60.83 78.44
C MET A 370 2.42 60.27 78.23
N ASP A 371 3.37 60.58 79.12
CA ASP A 371 4.72 60.00 79.12
C ASP A 371 4.65 58.49 79.37
N ARG A 372 3.92 58.03 80.39
CA ARG A 372 3.67 56.59 80.62
C ARG A 372 3.00 55.89 79.44
N ILE A 373 2.03 56.55 78.79
CA ILE A 373 1.37 56.03 77.59
C ILE A 373 2.35 56.02 76.41
N GLY A 374 3.22 57.02 76.30
CA GLY A 374 4.27 57.12 75.30
C GLY A 374 5.32 56.02 75.45
N GLU A 375 5.83 55.79 76.66
CA GLU A 375 6.71 54.67 77.02
C GLU A 375 6.05 53.34 76.65
N GLN A 376 4.80 53.11 77.07
CA GLN A 376 4.06 51.90 76.70
C GLN A 376 3.83 51.75 75.19
N GLN A 377 3.63 52.84 74.44
CA GLN A 377 3.50 52.80 72.98
C GLN A 377 4.84 52.48 72.32
N VAL A 378 5.93 53.10 72.77
CA VAL A 378 7.29 52.84 72.27
C VAL A 378 7.70 51.39 72.57
N GLU A 379 7.45 50.88 73.77
CA GLU A 379 7.70 49.47 74.10
C GLU A 379 6.85 48.51 73.25
N ARG A 380 5.55 48.80 73.07
CA ARG A 380 4.66 47.98 72.23
C ARG A 380 5.10 47.97 70.77
N GLU A 381 5.45 49.12 70.19
CA GLU A 381 5.94 49.18 68.81
C GLU A 381 7.32 48.54 68.67
N TYR A 382 8.24 48.70 69.64
CA TYR A 382 9.52 47.99 69.64
C TYR A 382 9.35 46.46 69.73
N GLN A 383 8.48 45.98 70.62
CA GLN A 383 8.15 44.55 70.72
C GLN A 383 7.48 44.04 69.43
N ARG A 384 6.57 44.81 68.85
CA ARG A 384 5.89 44.50 67.58
C ARG A 384 6.86 44.43 66.41
N LEU A 385 7.78 45.38 66.27
CA LEU A 385 8.82 45.37 65.25
C LEU A 385 9.77 44.18 65.42
N LYS A 386 10.23 43.91 66.65
CA LYS A 386 11.09 42.76 66.96
C LYS A 386 10.38 41.42 66.69
N ALA A 387 9.09 41.31 67.02
CA ALA A 387 8.28 40.13 66.71
C ALA A 387 8.03 39.98 65.20
N ALA A 388 7.82 41.08 64.48
CA ALA A 388 7.68 41.08 63.02
C ALA A 388 8.99 40.68 62.32
N GLU A 389 10.14 41.18 62.78
CA GLU A 389 11.46 40.80 62.27
C GLU A 389 11.78 39.32 62.55
N ALA A 390 11.50 38.84 63.77
CA ALA A 390 11.65 37.42 64.11
C ALA A 390 10.76 36.52 63.25
N ALA A 391 9.48 36.89 63.07
CA ALA A 391 8.55 36.17 62.22
C ALA A 391 8.93 36.25 60.73
N ALA A 392 9.54 37.34 60.26
CA ALA A 392 10.08 37.45 58.91
C ALA A 392 11.25 36.48 58.70
N LYS A 393 12.24 36.49 59.60
CA LYS A 393 13.38 35.55 59.57
C LYS A 393 12.94 34.09 59.66
N GLU A 394 11.95 33.78 60.50
CA GLU A 394 11.40 32.42 60.60
C GLU A 394 10.70 31.99 59.30
N ARG A 395 10.00 32.89 58.60
CA ARG A 395 9.42 32.63 57.28
C ARG A 395 10.49 32.43 56.21
N GLU A 396 11.55 33.25 56.22
CA GLU A 396 12.68 33.12 55.29
C GLU A 396 13.40 31.77 55.46
N LEU A 397 13.66 31.35 56.70
CA LEU A 397 14.25 30.04 57.00
C LEU A 397 13.35 28.89 56.52
N LYS A 398 12.06 28.90 56.86
CA LYS A 398 11.09 27.89 56.40
C LYS A 398 10.97 27.85 54.88
N HIS A 399 11.02 29.01 54.21
CA HIS A 399 11.02 29.09 52.75
C HIS A 399 12.32 28.53 52.16
N GLY A 400 13.47 28.79 52.78
CA GLY A 400 14.76 28.19 52.42
C GLY A 400 14.75 26.67 52.53
N ASP A 401 14.23 26.11 53.62
CA ASP A 401 14.08 24.67 53.82
C ASP A 401 13.18 24.03 52.75
N VAL A 402 12.05 24.67 52.42
CA VAL A 402 11.14 24.23 51.35
C VAL A 402 11.82 24.27 49.98
N LEU A 403 12.61 25.31 49.68
CA LEU A 403 13.38 25.39 48.44
C LEU A 403 14.44 24.28 48.35
N LEU A 404 15.17 23.99 49.43
CA LEU A 404 16.15 22.91 49.46
C LEU A 404 15.48 21.54 49.23
N GLN A 405 14.36 21.26 49.92
CA GLN A 405 13.56 20.05 49.69
C GLN A 405 13.03 19.96 48.25
N GLN A 406 12.64 21.09 47.64
CA GLN A 406 12.21 21.14 46.25
C GLN A 406 13.37 20.85 45.27
N ILE A 407 14.57 21.37 45.54
CA ILE A 407 15.78 21.10 44.76
C ILE A 407 16.15 19.61 44.83
N GLU A 408 16.23 19.04 46.04
CA GLU A 408 16.52 17.62 46.24
C GLU A 408 15.47 16.71 45.58
N SER A 409 14.18 17.03 45.74
CA SER A 409 13.08 16.29 45.10
C SER A 409 13.16 16.34 43.57
N ASN A 410 13.48 17.51 43.00
CA ASN A 410 13.68 17.67 41.56
C ASN A 410 14.94 16.93 41.06
N GLU A 411 16.04 16.94 41.80
CA GLU A 411 17.24 16.18 41.46
C GLU A 411 16.97 14.67 41.49
N GLN A 412 16.32 14.17 42.54
CA GLN A 412 15.90 12.77 42.64
C GLN A 412 14.95 12.38 41.49
N ARG A 413 14.02 13.25 41.09
CA ARG A 413 13.14 13.03 39.92
C ARG A 413 13.96 12.94 38.63
N ARG A 414 14.90 13.86 38.39
CA ARG A 414 15.78 13.84 37.21
C ARG A 414 16.67 12.59 37.16
N MET A 415 17.21 12.16 38.30
CA MET A 415 18.00 10.93 38.38
C MET A 415 17.14 9.69 38.13
N LYS A 416 15.94 9.61 38.72
CA LYS A 416 14.99 8.51 38.46
C LYS A 416 14.56 8.46 36.98
N ALA A 417 14.27 9.61 36.37
CA ALA A 417 13.94 9.70 34.94
C ALA A 417 15.08 9.17 34.05
N LYS A 418 16.33 9.63 34.26
CA LYS A 418 17.50 9.12 33.54
C LYS A 418 17.71 7.61 33.72
N MET A 419 17.51 7.08 34.92
CA MET A 419 17.60 5.63 35.17
C MET A 419 16.49 4.86 34.46
N PHE A 420 15.28 5.42 34.38
CA PHE A 420 14.16 4.85 33.62
C PHE A 420 14.46 4.84 32.12
N GLU A 421 14.86 5.97 31.53
CA GLU A 421 15.28 6.08 30.12
C GLU A 421 16.40 5.07 29.75
N GLN A 422 17.39 4.89 30.63
CA GLN A 422 18.46 3.91 30.42
C GLN A 422 17.97 2.46 30.49
N ASN A 423 17.05 2.16 31.40
CA ASN A 423 16.47 0.83 31.53
C ASN A 423 15.53 0.50 30.36
N ASP A 424 14.73 1.46 29.90
CA ASP A 424 13.89 1.35 28.71
C ASP A 424 14.76 1.15 27.46
N ALA A 425 15.84 1.91 27.30
CA ALA A 425 16.78 1.72 26.20
C ALA A 425 17.47 0.33 26.24
N LYS A 426 17.82 -0.18 27.43
CA LYS A 426 18.30 -1.57 27.61
C LYS A 426 17.22 -2.59 27.23
N PHE A 427 15.98 -2.37 27.66
CA PHE A 427 14.84 -3.25 27.40
C PHE A 427 14.50 -3.32 25.90
N LEU A 428 14.43 -2.17 25.22
CA LEU A 428 14.20 -2.08 23.78
C LEU A 428 15.30 -2.80 22.98
N LYS A 429 16.58 -2.61 23.35
CA LYS A 429 17.70 -3.36 22.75
C LYS A 429 17.57 -4.86 22.96
N LYS A 430 17.22 -5.31 24.18
CA LYS A 430 17.01 -6.72 24.50
C LYS A 430 15.82 -7.32 23.72
N LYS A 431 14.73 -6.56 23.57
CA LYS A 431 13.56 -6.94 22.77
C LYS A 431 13.93 -7.11 21.29
N ALA A 432 14.58 -6.11 20.68
CA ALA A 432 15.01 -6.17 19.28
C ALA A 432 15.99 -7.35 19.02
N LEU A 433 16.89 -7.65 19.96
CA LEU A 433 17.77 -8.82 19.88
C LEU A 433 17.00 -10.14 19.95
N LYS A 434 16.01 -10.26 20.85
CA LYS A 434 15.11 -11.44 20.91
C LYS A 434 14.31 -11.62 19.63
N GLU A 435 13.77 -10.54 19.05
CA GLU A 435 13.03 -10.55 17.79
C GLU A 435 13.92 -10.95 16.60
N SER A 436 15.16 -10.47 16.54
CA SER A 436 16.15 -10.88 15.54
C SER A 436 16.51 -12.36 15.67
N ILE A 437 16.75 -12.85 16.90
CA ILE A 437 16.98 -14.29 17.18
C ILE A 437 15.79 -15.15 16.74
N LEU A 438 14.56 -14.72 17.06
CA LEU A 438 13.34 -15.42 16.67
C LEU A 438 13.20 -15.47 15.14
N ALA A 439 13.41 -14.36 14.45
CA ALA A 439 13.35 -14.29 13.00
C ALA A 439 14.43 -15.16 12.34
N GLU A 440 15.64 -15.22 12.88
CA GLU A 440 16.71 -16.09 12.35
C GLU A 440 16.35 -17.57 12.49
N LYS A 441 15.77 -17.99 13.61
CA LYS A 441 15.24 -19.35 13.76
C LYS A 441 14.15 -19.67 12.75
N VAL A 442 13.17 -18.76 12.57
CA VAL A 442 12.09 -18.96 11.60
C VAL A 442 12.66 -19.01 10.18
N ARG A 443 13.69 -18.23 9.86
CA ARG A 443 14.39 -18.27 8.57
C ARG A 443 15.08 -19.61 8.33
N VAL A 444 15.82 -20.13 9.32
CA VAL A 444 16.48 -21.44 9.21
C VAL A 444 15.48 -22.59 9.12
N ASP A 445 14.42 -22.57 9.94
CA ASP A 445 13.36 -23.59 9.89
C ASP A 445 12.55 -23.55 8.57
N THR A 446 12.22 -22.36 8.06
CA THR A 446 11.56 -22.23 6.75
C THR A 446 12.48 -22.69 5.60
N LEU A 447 13.77 -22.36 5.62
CA LEU A 447 14.75 -22.91 4.67
C LEU A 447 14.77 -24.44 4.73
N GLN A 448 14.93 -25.03 5.90
CA GLN A 448 14.93 -26.50 6.06
C GLN A 448 13.61 -27.15 5.62
N ARG A 449 12.46 -26.50 5.84
CA ARG A 449 11.16 -27.00 5.35
C ARG A 449 11.04 -26.94 3.83
N LEU A 450 11.60 -25.92 3.18
CA LEU A 450 11.61 -25.78 1.72
C LEU A 450 12.61 -26.74 1.06
N GLU A 451 13.79 -26.91 1.65
CA GLU A 451 14.78 -27.92 1.24
C GLU A 451 14.20 -29.33 1.33
N LYS A 452 13.54 -29.69 2.44
CA LYS A 452 12.82 -30.98 2.60
C LYS A 452 11.67 -31.18 1.60
N ARG A 453 11.10 -30.09 1.08
CA ARG A 453 10.07 -30.12 0.03
C ARG A 453 10.65 -30.25 -1.38
N GLY A 454 11.98 -30.18 -1.53
CA GLY A 454 12.66 -30.26 -2.83
C GLY A 454 12.58 -28.96 -3.64
N VAL A 455 12.42 -27.80 -2.99
CA VAL A 455 12.49 -26.50 -3.69
C VAL A 455 13.94 -26.24 -4.12
N PRO A 456 14.20 -25.97 -5.42
CA PRO A 456 15.55 -25.70 -5.91
C PRO A 456 16.24 -24.54 -5.19
N GLU A 457 17.54 -24.69 -4.94
CA GLU A 457 18.34 -23.74 -4.17
C GLU A 457 18.38 -22.32 -4.78
N GLU A 458 18.21 -22.22 -6.10
CA GLU A 458 18.14 -20.95 -6.82
C GLU A 458 17.05 -20.02 -6.25
N TYR A 459 15.86 -20.55 -5.97
CA TYR A 459 14.75 -19.76 -5.39
C TYR A 459 14.89 -19.56 -3.87
N LEU A 460 15.74 -20.34 -3.20
CA LEU A 460 16.03 -20.18 -1.77
C LEU A 460 17.12 -19.12 -1.51
N ARG A 461 17.83 -18.68 -2.55
CA ARG A 461 18.97 -17.76 -2.47
C ARG A 461 18.63 -16.44 -1.77
N ASP A 462 17.47 -15.88 -2.04
CA ASP A 462 17.03 -14.61 -1.44
C ASP A 462 16.68 -14.78 0.04
N LEU A 463 16.08 -15.91 0.41
CA LEU A 463 15.81 -16.27 1.81
C LEU A 463 17.11 -16.60 2.58
N ARG A 464 18.10 -17.23 1.92
CA ARG A 464 19.46 -17.41 2.48
C ARG A 464 20.20 -16.08 2.70
N ARG A 465 20.01 -15.10 1.82
CA ARG A 465 20.68 -13.78 1.84
C ARG A 465 19.93 -12.70 2.62
N MET A 466 18.73 -12.96 3.12
CA MET A 466 17.95 -11.99 3.85
C MET A 466 18.64 -11.55 5.14
N ASN A 467 19.05 -10.27 5.20
CA ASN A 467 19.41 -9.60 6.45
C ASN A 467 18.17 -9.40 7.32
N ILE A 468 18.28 -9.77 8.60
CA ILE A 468 17.20 -9.66 9.59
C ILE A 468 17.29 -8.35 10.41
N ASN A 469 18.44 -7.69 10.38
CA ASN A 469 18.77 -6.54 11.24
C ASN A 469 18.47 -5.17 10.62
N GLU A 470 17.80 -5.12 9.47
CA GLU A 470 17.45 -3.86 8.80
C GLU A 470 15.99 -3.49 9.08
N THR A 471 15.80 -2.22 9.46
CA THR A 471 14.53 -1.52 9.78
C THR A 471 13.77 -1.96 11.05
N ASN A 472 14.21 -1.45 12.20
CA ASN A 472 13.35 -0.96 13.30
C ASN A 472 14.18 -0.09 14.28
N VAL A 473 14.81 0.96 13.72
CA VAL A 473 15.41 2.11 14.43
C VAL A 473 14.89 3.37 13.75
#